data_AF-A0AAD6VHW1-F1
#
_entry.id   AF-A0AAD6VHW1-F1
#
_cell.length_a   1.000
_cell.length_b   1.000
_cell.length_c   1.000
_cell.angle_alpha   90.00
_cell.angle_beta   90.00
_cell.angle_gamma   90.00
#
_symmetry.space_group_name_H-M   'P 1'
#
loop_
_entity.id
_entity.type
_entity.pdbx_description
1 polymer ?
#
loop_
_entity_poly.entity_id
_entity_poly.type
_entity_poly.pdbx_seq_one_letter_code
_entity_poly.pdbx_strand_id
1 'polypeptide(L)'
;MMLEWGKLKVNGPKLLANKQNAATLCNVLDPAFSANTVLTEDELRTFEASDRGGAKSCALAGAIFNNKDDKKGQADKHDFMTEKLGKPHPRFPDTSNIRFSSHGDAAAELITYIIEYLEMMDVIRWSKVNSSLTNIEKNLRDTLNRGPGTEKINLLDLGPLHTSPWRNPLAIEAVIKLIPSLSHLKAITMAFFRSSLTTWIRFSSEFAPGGLIDQCSASEKQLAWMPSTNDTNEGALGAYYVAIWGKPCLTLHHYNSLVMYRRNDTQDFMDAVLTNEDHTFIMREARKIDSNGLERLRRQDIVDFRVRTAEMNKAKALASAQKALEIRRELRKTVIVARTATLTELTIVKTHLQLNALRLRGVPNILPNSRYTRKPAKVAALEEVLKLYLSHPSNFPLPSDPEADLSSDSLTVESTVVDDWTAEEDIEMEE
;
A
#
# COMPACT_ATOMS: atom_id res chain seq x y z
N MET A 1 -20.38 8.98 -7.02
CA MET A 1 -20.97 7.63 -6.80
C MET A 1 -21.50 7.42 -5.38
N MET A 2 -20.72 7.55 -4.31
CA MET A 2 -21.20 7.28 -2.93
C MET A 2 -22.42 8.13 -2.51
N LEU A 3 -22.44 9.41 -2.87
CA LEU A 3 -23.60 10.29 -2.64
C LEU A 3 -24.87 9.80 -3.35
N GLU A 4 -24.74 9.09 -4.47
CA GLU A 4 -25.89 8.62 -5.24
C GLU A 4 -26.60 7.46 -4.54
N TRP A 5 -25.86 6.58 -3.85
CA TRP A 5 -26.46 5.53 -3.01
C TRP A 5 -27.34 6.13 -1.91
N GLY A 6 -26.89 7.23 -1.29
CA GLY A 6 -27.69 7.97 -0.31
C GLY A 6 -28.98 8.56 -0.90
N LYS A 7 -28.93 9.10 -2.12
CA LYS A 7 -30.12 9.60 -2.82
C LYS A 7 -31.10 8.49 -3.20
N LEU A 8 -30.57 7.34 -3.60
CA LEU A 8 -31.38 6.17 -3.94
C LEU A 8 -32.02 5.52 -2.70
N LYS A 9 -31.58 5.90 -1.48
CA LYS A 9 -32.02 5.32 -0.20
C LYS A 9 -31.83 3.80 -0.15
N VAL A 10 -30.77 3.32 -0.80
CA VAL A 10 -30.38 1.90 -0.83
C VAL A 10 -28.99 1.78 -0.22
N ASN A 11 -28.76 0.68 0.49
CA ASN A 11 -27.45 0.39 1.07
C ASN A 11 -26.39 0.37 -0.03
N GLY A 12 -25.35 1.18 0.15
CA GLY A 12 -24.20 1.23 -0.75
C GLY A 12 -23.35 -0.05 -0.70
N PRO A 13 -22.24 -0.09 -1.44
CA PRO A 13 -21.36 -1.25 -1.47
C PRO A 13 -20.85 -1.59 -0.07
N LYS A 14 -20.76 -2.91 0.20
CA LYS A 14 -20.27 -3.47 1.47
C LYS A 14 -18.87 -2.95 1.78
N LEU A 15 -18.65 -2.60 3.05
CA LEU A 15 -17.34 -2.23 3.57
C LEU A 15 -16.42 -3.46 3.60
N LEU A 16 -15.25 -3.36 2.98
CA LEU A 16 -14.28 -4.46 2.87
C LEU A 16 -13.09 -4.20 3.81
N ALA A 17 -13.39 -4.11 5.10
CA ALA A 17 -12.42 -3.84 6.16
C ALA A 17 -11.37 -4.95 6.28
N ASN A 18 -10.11 -4.58 6.53
CA ASN A 18 -9.05 -5.55 6.84
C ASN A 18 -9.31 -6.23 8.21
N LYS A 19 -8.52 -7.26 8.57
CA LYS A 19 -8.75 -8.04 9.80
C LYS A 19 -8.77 -7.19 11.08
N GLN A 20 -7.88 -6.21 11.18
CA GLN A 20 -7.78 -5.34 12.36
C GLN A 20 -8.99 -4.40 12.42
N ASN A 21 -9.29 -3.72 11.31
CA ASN A 21 -10.42 -2.81 11.19
C ASN A 21 -11.76 -3.53 11.39
N ALA A 22 -11.90 -4.75 10.89
CA ALA A 22 -13.11 -5.56 11.04
C ALA A 22 -13.37 -5.95 12.51
N ALA A 23 -12.31 -6.13 13.32
CA ALA A 23 -12.46 -6.38 14.75
C ALA A 23 -12.98 -5.16 15.49
N THR A 24 -12.46 -3.96 15.16
CA THR A 24 -12.95 -2.69 15.71
C THR A 24 -14.37 -2.36 15.26
N LEU A 25 -14.71 -2.70 14.01
CA LEU A 25 -16.01 -2.41 13.40
C LEU A 25 -17.03 -3.56 13.54
N CYS A 26 -16.80 -4.53 14.42
CA CYS A 26 -17.62 -5.74 14.49
C CYS A 26 -19.11 -5.45 14.68
N ASN A 27 -19.43 -4.45 15.51
CA ASN A 27 -20.81 -4.00 15.75
C ASN A 27 -21.38 -3.25 14.54
N VAL A 28 -20.57 -2.44 13.86
CA VAL A 28 -20.96 -1.62 12.70
C VAL A 28 -21.21 -2.46 11.45
N LEU A 29 -20.50 -3.59 11.34
CA LEU A 29 -20.61 -4.54 10.23
C LEU A 29 -21.75 -5.55 10.42
N ASP A 30 -22.43 -5.55 11.58
CA ASP A 30 -23.57 -6.41 11.87
C ASP A 30 -24.81 -5.93 11.07
N PRO A 31 -25.48 -6.80 10.28
CA PRO A 31 -26.74 -6.47 9.61
C PRO A 31 -27.84 -5.96 10.54
N ALA A 32 -27.78 -6.27 11.85
CA ALA A 32 -28.72 -5.80 12.87
C ALA A 32 -28.37 -4.41 13.43
N PHE A 33 -27.25 -3.82 13.02
CA PHE A 33 -26.82 -2.51 13.49
C PHE A 33 -27.75 -1.40 12.98
N SER A 34 -28.31 -0.63 13.92
CA SER A 34 -29.18 0.50 13.59
C SER A 34 -28.37 1.65 13.02
N ALA A 35 -28.76 2.14 11.84
CA ALA A 35 -28.13 3.30 11.19
C ALA A 35 -28.20 4.60 12.01
N ASN A 36 -28.98 4.62 13.10
CA ASN A 36 -29.12 5.77 14.01
C ASN A 36 -28.15 5.73 15.21
N THR A 37 -27.30 4.72 15.34
CA THR A 37 -26.35 4.61 16.45
C THR A 37 -25.11 5.46 16.16
N VAL A 38 -24.75 6.33 17.10
CA VAL A 38 -23.56 7.19 17.00
C VAL A 38 -22.30 6.33 17.12
N LEU A 39 -21.47 6.33 16.09
CA LEU A 39 -20.17 5.66 16.07
C LEU A 39 -19.23 6.33 17.07
N THR A 40 -18.42 5.54 17.77
CA THR A 40 -17.28 6.09 18.51
C THR A 40 -16.28 6.73 17.53
N GLU A 41 -15.47 7.68 18.00
CA GLU A 41 -14.48 8.38 17.16
C GLU A 41 -13.46 7.40 16.54
N ASP A 42 -13.09 6.36 17.28
CA ASP A 42 -12.22 5.28 16.79
C ASP A 42 -12.90 4.40 15.73
N GLU A 43 -14.19 4.05 15.91
CA GLU A 43 -14.97 3.34 14.88
C GLU A 43 -15.13 4.21 13.64
N LEU A 44 -15.40 5.50 13.78
CA LEU A 44 -15.55 6.43 12.67
C LEU A 44 -14.25 6.56 11.86
N ARG A 45 -13.11 6.78 12.52
CA ARG A 45 -11.80 6.81 11.84
C ARG A 45 -11.50 5.48 11.14
N THR A 46 -11.81 4.36 11.79
CA THR A 46 -11.57 3.02 11.22
C THR A 46 -12.49 2.74 10.04
N PHE A 47 -13.71 3.26 10.07
CA PHE A 47 -14.68 3.19 8.99
C PHE A 47 -14.24 4.03 7.78
N GLU A 48 -13.75 5.24 8.02
CA GLU A 48 -13.20 6.14 6.99
C GLU A 48 -11.92 5.58 6.35
N ALA A 49 -11.07 4.92 7.14
CA ALA A 49 -9.86 4.26 6.66
C ALA A 49 -10.13 2.93 5.92
N SER A 50 -11.39 2.46 5.87
CA SER A 50 -11.76 1.20 5.24
C SER A 50 -12.41 1.42 3.86
N ASP A 51 -11.93 0.70 2.86
CA ASP A 51 -12.43 0.81 1.48
C ASP A 51 -13.61 -0.12 1.18
N ARG A 52 -14.29 0.14 0.07
CA ARG A 52 -15.46 -0.63 -0.41
C ARG A 52 -15.57 -0.66 -1.93
N GLY A 53 -16.41 -1.55 -2.43
CA GLY A 53 -16.79 -1.62 -3.84
C GLY A 53 -15.75 -2.27 -4.76
N GLY A 54 -16.02 -2.20 -6.07
CA GLY A 54 -15.33 -3.02 -7.08
C GLY A 54 -13.82 -2.84 -7.15
N ALA A 55 -13.31 -1.61 -7.00
CA ALA A 55 -11.86 -1.38 -7.02
C ALA A 55 -11.16 -2.10 -5.86
N LYS A 56 -11.73 -2.03 -4.66
CA LYS A 56 -11.21 -2.77 -3.51
C LYS A 56 -11.32 -4.27 -3.71
N SER A 57 -12.45 -4.75 -4.24
CA SER A 57 -12.64 -6.18 -4.56
C SER A 57 -11.59 -6.69 -5.55
N CYS A 58 -11.27 -5.93 -6.59
CA CYS A 58 -10.21 -6.27 -7.55
C CYS A 58 -8.85 -6.34 -6.86
N ALA A 59 -8.54 -5.38 -5.98
CA ALA A 59 -7.29 -5.39 -5.21
C ALA A 59 -7.19 -6.61 -4.26
N LEU A 60 -8.30 -7.00 -3.61
CA LEU A 60 -8.33 -8.21 -2.78
C LEU A 60 -8.15 -9.47 -3.64
N ALA A 61 -8.78 -9.54 -4.81
CA ALA A 61 -8.64 -10.64 -5.74
C ALA A 61 -7.20 -10.78 -6.24
N GLY A 62 -6.53 -9.68 -6.61
CA GLY A 62 -5.11 -9.72 -6.98
C GLY A 62 -4.21 -10.14 -5.82
N ALA A 63 -4.49 -9.68 -4.59
CA ALA A 63 -3.76 -10.11 -3.41
C ALA A 63 -3.92 -11.61 -3.07
N ILE A 64 -5.02 -12.23 -3.49
CA ILE A 64 -5.24 -13.68 -3.33
C ILE A 64 -4.67 -14.44 -4.53
N PHE A 65 -5.02 -14.07 -5.76
CA PHE A 65 -4.78 -14.87 -6.96
C PHE A 65 -3.50 -14.49 -7.73
N ASN A 66 -2.84 -13.38 -7.41
CA ASN A 66 -1.58 -12.97 -8.04
C ASN A 66 -0.68 -12.20 -7.05
N ASN A 67 -0.46 -12.79 -5.87
CA ASN A 67 0.46 -12.25 -4.88
C ASN A 67 1.91 -12.55 -5.26
N LYS A 68 2.82 -11.61 -4.98
CA LYS A 68 4.28 -11.81 -5.14
C LYS A 68 4.85 -12.79 -4.12
N ASP A 69 4.23 -12.90 -2.94
CA ASP A 69 4.62 -13.82 -1.88
C ASP A 69 3.86 -15.14 -2.06
N ASP A 70 4.57 -16.16 -2.52
CA ASP A 70 4.08 -17.52 -2.79
C ASP A 70 3.51 -18.21 -1.55
N LYS A 71 3.94 -17.80 -0.34
CA LYS A 71 3.41 -18.32 0.93
C LYS A 71 2.09 -17.67 1.33
N LYS A 72 1.81 -16.47 0.83
CA LYS A 72 0.61 -15.69 1.18
C LYS A 72 -0.48 -15.73 0.10
N GLY A 73 -0.07 -15.80 -1.17
CA GLY A 73 -0.96 -15.90 -2.32
C GLY A 73 -1.40 -17.33 -2.63
N GLN A 74 -2.25 -17.43 -3.64
CA GLN A 74 -2.74 -18.66 -4.25
C GLN A 74 -2.50 -18.60 -5.78
N ALA A 75 -1.42 -17.92 -6.21
CA ALA A 75 -1.14 -17.67 -7.62
C ALA A 75 -0.92 -18.96 -8.42
N ASP A 76 -0.22 -19.94 -7.83
CA ASP A 76 0.00 -21.25 -8.46
C ASP A 76 -1.30 -22.04 -8.66
N LYS A 77 -2.35 -21.72 -7.88
CA LYS A 77 -3.65 -22.36 -8.03
C LYS A 77 -4.46 -21.80 -9.19
N HIS A 78 -3.96 -20.77 -9.89
CA HIS A 78 -4.61 -20.23 -11.08
C HIS A 78 -4.63 -21.21 -12.27
N ASP A 79 -3.77 -22.25 -12.24
CA ASP A 79 -3.86 -23.40 -13.16
C ASP A 79 -5.25 -24.06 -13.16
N PHE A 80 -5.99 -23.95 -12.04
CA PHE A 80 -7.39 -24.34 -11.95
C PHE A 80 -8.25 -23.69 -13.04
N MET A 81 -8.01 -22.42 -13.38
CA MET A 81 -8.75 -21.71 -14.43
C MET A 81 -8.47 -22.30 -15.81
N THR A 82 -7.22 -22.67 -16.08
CA THR A 82 -6.83 -23.33 -17.33
C THR A 82 -7.52 -24.70 -17.46
N GLU A 83 -7.53 -25.49 -16.39
CA GLU A 83 -8.19 -26.79 -16.35
C GLU A 83 -9.72 -26.65 -16.50
N LYS A 84 -10.34 -25.75 -15.74
CA LYS A 84 -11.79 -25.55 -15.75
C LYS A 84 -12.32 -25.00 -17.07
N LEU A 85 -11.58 -24.11 -17.71
CA LEU A 85 -11.98 -23.52 -18.98
C LEU A 85 -11.54 -24.37 -20.19
N GLY A 86 -10.76 -25.43 -19.97
CA GLY A 86 -10.28 -26.33 -21.03
C GLY A 86 -9.36 -25.66 -22.05
N LYS A 87 -8.76 -24.52 -21.69
CA LYS A 87 -7.87 -23.73 -22.56
C LYS A 87 -6.85 -22.97 -21.74
N PRO A 88 -5.65 -22.68 -22.30
CA PRO A 88 -4.66 -21.84 -21.62
C PRO A 88 -5.28 -20.53 -21.14
N HIS A 89 -5.20 -20.28 -19.84
CA HIS A 89 -5.72 -19.08 -19.22
C HIS A 89 -4.58 -18.22 -18.65
N PRO A 90 -4.52 -16.91 -18.94
CA PRO A 90 -3.49 -16.05 -18.37
C PRO A 90 -3.66 -15.92 -16.86
N ARG A 91 -2.57 -15.59 -16.14
CA ARG A 91 -2.64 -15.29 -14.70
C ARG A 91 -3.58 -14.12 -14.42
N PHE A 92 -4.15 -14.10 -13.21
CA PHE A 92 -5.00 -13.01 -12.75
C PHE A 92 -4.30 -11.64 -12.91
N PRO A 93 -4.98 -10.58 -13.37
CA PRO A 93 -4.37 -9.26 -13.59
C PRO A 93 -3.65 -8.71 -12.35
N ASP A 94 -2.49 -8.10 -12.57
CA ASP A 94 -1.63 -7.59 -11.50
C ASP A 94 -2.15 -6.24 -10.98
N THR A 95 -3.00 -6.28 -9.95
CA THR A 95 -3.53 -5.09 -9.27
C THR A 95 -2.57 -4.52 -8.23
N SER A 96 -1.41 -5.15 -8.00
CA SER A 96 -0.43 -4.73 -6.99
C SER A 96 0.57 -3.72 -7.54
N ASN A 97 0.90 -3.83 -8.84
CA ASN A 97 1.71 -2.85 -9.54
C ASN A 97 0.79 -1.77 -10.13
N ILE A 98 1.18 -0.49 -10.00
CA ILE A 98 0.41 0.70 -10.40
C ILE A 98 0.40 0.86 -11.94
N ARG A 99 0.04 -0.20 -12.67
CA ARG A 99 -0.12 -0.14 -14.12
C ARG A 99 -1.50 0.40 -14.44
N PHE A 100 -1.54 1.35 -15.38
CA PHE A 100 -2.78 1.86 -15.96
C PHE A 100 -3.60 0.67 -16.50
N SER A 101 -4.91 0.65 -16.23
CA SER A 101 -5.88 -0.42 -16.58
C SER A 101 -5.89 -1.72 -15.76
N SER A 102 -4.91 -1.99 -14.89
CA SER A 102 -4.82 -3.25 -14.10
C SER A 102 -6.12 -3.63 -13.35
N HIS A 103 -6.76 -2.66 -12.70
CA HIS A 103 -8.00 -2.87 -11.97
C HIS A 103 -9.22 -3.03 -12.90
N GLY A 104 -9.17 -2.44 -14.10
CA GLY A 104 -10.20 -2.63 -15.13
C GLY A 104 -10.14 -4.03 -15.73
N ASP A 105 -8.93 -4.51 -16.02
CA ASP A 105 -8.70 -5.87 -16.49
C ASP A 105 -9.11 -6.89 -15.42
N ALA A 106 -8.76 -6.66 -14.15
CA ALA A 106 -9.19 -7.49 -13.02
C ALA A 106 -10.73 -7.52 -12.85
N ALA A 107 -11.40 -6.38 -13.04
CA ALA A 107 -12.86 -6.32 -12.97
C ALA A 107 -13.49 -7.11 -14.12
N ALA A 108 -12.97 -6.97 -15.34
CA ALA A 108 -13.44 -7.72 -16.51
C ALA A 108 -13.30 -9.23 -16.28
N GLU A 109 -12.13 -9.67 -15.84
CA GLU A 109 -11.82 -11.07 -15.49
C GLU A 109 -12.80 -11.66 -14.46
N LEU A 110 -12.98 -10.96 -13.33
CA LEU A 110 -13.89 -11.41 -12.25
C LEU A 110 -15.36 -11.46 -12.68
N ILE A 111 -15.80 -10.51 -13.52
CA ILE A 111 -17.18 -10.49 -14.01
C ILE A 111 -17.42 -11.61 -15.02
N THR A 112 -16.44 -11.88 -15.89
CA THR A 112 -16.53 -12.95 -16.90
C THR A 112 -16.59 -14.34 -16.26
N TYR A 113 -15.75 -14.60 -15.25
CA TYR A 113 -15.56 -15.94 -14.68
C TYR A 113 -15.98 -16.04 -13.21
N ILE A 114 -17.01 -15.30 -12.80
CA ILE A 114 -17.42 -15.18 -11.39
C ILE A 114 -17.70 -16.54 -10.73
N ILE A 115 -18.28 -17.48 -11.49
CA ILE A 115 -18.64 -18.82 -10.99
C ILE A 115 -17.38 -19.64 -10.76
N GLU A 116 -16.47 -19.63 -11.74
CA GLU A 116 -15.21 -20.35 -11.71
C GLU A 116 -14.31 -19.83 -10.57
N TYR A 117 -14.27 -18.51 -10.34
CA TYR A 117 -13.55 -17.95 -9.19
C TYR A 117 -14.16 -18.35 -7.85
N LEU A 118 -15.49 -18.44 -7.74
CA LEU A 118 -16.15 -18.95 -6.53
C LEU A 118 -15.82 -20.43 -6.28
N GLU A 119 -15.83 -21.26 -7.31
CA GLU A 119 -15.41 -22.67 -7.23
C GLU A 119 -13.94 -22.79 -6.82
N MET A 120 -13.05 -21.99 -7.42
CA MET A 120 -11.63 -21.96 -7.08
C MET A 120 -11.43 -21.57 -5.61
N MET A 121 -12.18 -20.59 -5.11
CA MET A 121 -12.16 -20.20 -3.70
C MET A 121 -12.64 -21.32 -2.77
N ASP A 122 -13.60 -22.15 -3.20
CA ASP A 122 -14.01 -23.34 -2.46
C ASP A 122 -12.93 -24.41 -2.41
N VAL A 123 -12.25 -24.68 -3.53
CA VAL A 123 -11.10 -25.58 -3.57
C VAL A 123 -9.98 -25.07 -2.66
N ILE A 124 -9.66 -23.78 -2.71
CA ILE A 124 -8.68 -23.13 -1.83
C ILE A 124 -9.07 -23.34 -0.37
N ARG A 125 -10.33 -23.11 -0.01
CA ARG A 125 -10.83 -23.27 1.36
C ARG A 125 -10.63 -24.70 1.87
N TRP A 126 -11.04 -25.70 1.10
CA TRP A 126 -10.98 -27.11 1.52
C TRP A 126 -9.57 -27.72 1.44
N SER A 127 -8.65 -27.09 0.70
CA SER A 127 -7.24 -27.50 0.66
C SER A 127 -6.41 -27.11 1.90
N LYS A 128 -6.96 -26.28 2.79
CA LYS A 128 -6.25 -25.79 3.99
C LYS A 128 -6.36 -26.77 5.15
N VAL A 129 -5.34 -26.76 6.01
CA VAL A 129 -5.37 -27.46 7.31
C VAL A 129 -6.57 -27.00 8.16
N ASN A 130 -6.88 -25.69 8.12
CA ASN A 130 -8.12 -25.14 8.67
C ASN A 130 -8.98 -24.59 7.53
N SER A 131 -10.16 -25.18 7.33
CA SER A 131 -11.11 -24.83 6.28
C SER A 131 -11.87 -23.52 6.53
N SER A 132 -11.50 -22.74 7.54
CA SER A 132 -11.99 -21.38 7.75
C SER A 132 -11.49 -20.43 6.66
N LEU A 133 -12.37 -19.56 6.17
CA LEU A 133 -11.99 -18.48 5.26
C LEU A 133 -11.20 -17.40 6.03
N THR A 134 -10.13 -16.90 5.44
CA THR A 134 -9.44 -15.71 5.97
C THR A 134 -10.33 -14.47 5.79
N ASN A 135 -10.06 -13.39 6.52
CA ASN A 135 -10.85 -12.15 6.40
C ASN A 135 -10.87 -11.60 4.95
N ILE A 136 -9.73 -11.70 4.25
CA ILE A 136 -9.63 -11.26 2.85
C ILE A 136 -10.45 -12.16 1.91
N GLU A 137 -10.42 -13.48 2.10
CA GLU A 137 -11.24 -14.43 1.33
C GLU A 137 -12.72 -14.26 1.60
N LYS A 138 -13.11 -14.04 2.86
CA LYS A 138 -14.50 -13.77 3.22
C LYS A 138 -15.00 -12.49 2.57
N ASN A 139 -14.22 -11.41 2.64
CA ASN A 139 -14.56 -10.14 2.00
C ASN A 139 -14.74 -10.29 0.48
N LEU A 140 -13.83 -11.00 -0.19
CA LEU A 140 -13.94 -11.24 -1.62
C LEU A 140 -15.13 -12.14 -1.95
N ARG A 141 -15.27 -13.27 -1.25
CA ARG A 141 -16.37 -14.23 -1.47
C ARG A 141 -17.71 -13.57 -1.28
N ASP A 142 -17.92 -12.84 -0.19
CA ASP A 142 -19.17 -12.14 0.08
C ASP A 142 -19.51 -11.09 -0.99
N THR A 143 -18.49 -10.55 -1.67
CA THR A 143 -18.69 -9.62 -2.79
C THR A 143 -19.07 -10.34 -4.08
N LEU A 144 -18.54 -11.54 -4.31
CA LEU A 144 -18.78 -12.35 -5.52
C LEU A 144 -20.04 -13.22 -5.42
N ASN A 145 -20.38 -13.71 -4.23
CA ASN A 145 -21.52 -14.60 -4.00
C ASN A 145 -22.83 -13.83 -4.21
N ARG A 146 -23.65 -14.24 -5.18
CA ARG A 146 -24.98 -13.66 -5.47
C ARG A 146 -26.09 -14.70 -5.26
N GLY A 147 -27.26 -14.24 -4.82
CA GLY A 147 -28.47 -15.04 -4.64
C GLY A 147 -29.07 -15.57 -5.96
N PRO A 148 -30.06 -16.48 -5.89
CA PRO A 148 -30.54 -17.26 -7.05
C PRO A 148 -31.32 -16.42 -8.06
N GLY A 149 -31.11 -16.65 -9.38
CA GLY A 149 -32.01 -16.14 -10.43
C GLY A 149 -31.44 -15.65 -11.76
N THR A 150 -30.25 -16.08 -12.21
CA THR A 150 -29.70 -15.66 -13.51
C THR A 150 -30.15 -16.56 -14.67
N GLU A 151 -31.43 -16.54 -14.97
CA GLU A 151 -31.98 -17.09 -16.22
C GLU A 151 -32.98 -16.10 -16.83
N LYS A 152 -32.48 -15.14 -17.61
CA LYS A 152 -33.05 -14.65 -18.89
C LYS A 152 -32.37 -13.34 -19.35
N ILE A 153 -32.13 -13.31 -20.65
CA ILE A 153 -31.37 -12.32 -21.42
C ILE A 153 -32.23 -11.08 -21.68
N ASN A 154 -31.62 -9.88 -21.67
CA ASN A 154 -31.98 -8.82 -22.62
C ASN A 154 -30.80 -7.87 -22.93
N LEU A 155 -30.75 -7.52 -24.20
CA LEU A 155 -29.73 -6.86 -25.00
C LEU A 155 -29.58 -5.36 -24.65
N LEU A 156 -28.36 -4.89 -24.43
CA LEU A 156 -28.04 -3.47 -24.44
C LEU A 156 -27.20 -3.19 -25.69
N ASP A 157 -27.88 -2.72 -26.73
CA ASP A 157 -27.27 -2.25 -27.98
C ASP A 157 -26.69 -0.86 -27.74
N LEU A 158 -25.42 -0.81 -27.31
CA LEU A 158 -24.62 0.38 -27.40
C LEU A 158 -24.02 0.39 -28.81
N GLY A 159 -24.73 1.02 -29.74
CA GLY A 159 -24.21 1.40 -31.04
C GLY A 159 -22.89 2.20 -30.93
N PRO A 160 -22.13 2.30 -32.03
CA PRO A 160 -20.68 2.47 -31.98
C PRO A 160 -20.30 3.86 -31.51
N LEU A 161 -19.85 3.99 -30.25
CA LEU A 161 -18.98 5.12 -29.87
C LEU A 161 -17.61 4.96 -30.54
N HIS A 162 -17.27 3.75 -30.99
CA HIS A 162 -16.17 3.40 -31.89
C HIS A 162 -16.61 2.24 -32.80
N THR A 163 -16.13 2.18 -34.05
CA THR A 163 -16.30 1.03 -34.96
C THR A 163 -15.45 -0.19 -34.56
N SER A 164 -14.66 -0.07 -33.50
CA SER A 164 -13.77 -1.11 -33.02
C SER A 164 -14.49 -2.02 -32.01
N PRO A 165 -14.22 -3.34 -32.03
CA PRO A 165 -14.76 -4.26 -31.04
C PRO A 165 -14.29 -3.88 -29.63
N TRP A 166 -15.09 -4.19 -28.62
CA TRP A 166 -14.69 -4.06 -27.22
C TRP A 166 -13.41 -4.86 -26.95
N ARG A 167 -12.48 -4.29 -26.18
CA ARG A 167 -11.22 -4.95 -25.78
C ARG A 167 -11.46 -6.31 -25.10
N ASN A 168 -12.54 -6.43 -24.33
CA ASN A 168 -13.00 -7.70 -23.74
C ASN A 168 -14.51 -7.87 -23.99
N PRO A 169 -14.93 -8.53 -25.08
CA PRO A 169 -16.34 -8.72 -25.41
C PRO A 169 -17.04 -9.66 -24.42
N LEU A 170 -16.34 -10.67 -23.89
CA LEU A 170 -16.89 -11.61 -22.92
C LEU A 170 -17.29 -10.92 -21.60
N ALA A 171 -16.50 -9.94 -21.16
CA ALA A 171 -16.85 -9.13 -20.00
C ALA A 171 -18.13 -8.31 -20.24
N ILE A 172 -18.29 -7.73 -21.43
CA ILE A 172 -19.51 -7.00 -21.79
C ILE A 172 -20.71 -7.93 -21.85
N GLU A 173 -20.59 -9.11 -22.45
CA GLU A 173 -21.65 -10.13 -22.46
C GLU A 173 -22.05 -10.56 -21.04
N ALA A 174 -21.07 -10.77 -20.16
CA ALA A 174 -21.32 -11.10 -18.76
C ALA A 174 -22.02 -9.95 -18.03
N VAL A 175 -21.61 -8.69 -18.24
CA VAL A 175 -22.33 -7.53 -17.71
C VAL A 175 -23.77 -7.51 -18.21
N ILE A 176 -24.01 -7.69 -19.52
CA ILE A 176 -25.35 -7.71 -20.11
C ILE A 176 -26.24 -8.77 -19.45
N LYS A 177 -25.71 -9.98 -19.23
CA LYS A 177 -26.41 -11.04 -18.49
C LYS A 177 -26.76 -10.64 -17.05
N LEU A 178 -25.96 -9.77 -16.43
CA LEU A 178 -26.18 -9.30 -15.06
C LEU A 178 -27.15 -8.11 -14.95
N ILE A 179 -27.37 -7.34 -16.03
CA ILE A 179 -28.21 -6.12 -16.02
C ILE A 179 -29.59 -6.34 -15.37
N PRO A 180 -30.34 -7.43 -15.66
CA PRO A 180 -31.66 -7.65 -15.06
C PRO A 180 -31.63 -7.73 -13.53
N SER A 181 -30.51 -8.20 -12.95
CA SER A 181 -30.31 -8.30 -11.50
C SER A 181 -29.76 -7.00 -10.87
N LEU A 182 -29.39 -6.00 -11.68
CA LEU A 182 -28.71 -4.78 -11.24
C LEU A 182 -29.60 -3.54 -11.43
N SER A 183 -30.67 -3.44 -10.65
CA SER A 183 -31.68 -2.37 -10.69
C SER A 183 -31.11 -0.93 -10.65
N HIS A 184 -29.96 -0.73 -10.01
CA HIS A 184 -29.34 0.59 -9.82
C HIS A 184 -28.16 0.89 -10.76
N LEU A 185 -27.80 -0.03 -11.66
CA LEU A 185 -26.61 0.11 -12.51
C LEU A 185 -26.61 1.41 -13.30
N LYS A 186 -27.73 1.73 -13.98
CA LYS A 186 -27.86 2.95 -14.79
C LYS A 186 -27.62 4.22 -13.96
N ALA A 187 -28.24 4.32 -12.79
CA ALA A 187 -28.13 5.51 -11.94
C ALA A 187 -26.69 5.73 -11.46
N ILE A 188 -26.04 4.65 -11.01
CA ILE A 188 -24.66 4.71 -10.51
C ILE A 188 -23.67 5.00 -11.64
N THR A 189 -23.83 4.39 -12.81
CA THR A 189 -22.99 4.65 -13.99
C THR A 189 -23.14 6.11 -14.46
N MET A 190 -24.35 6.66 -14.48
CA MET A 190 -24.56 8.08 -14.80
C MET A 190 -23.90 8.99 -13.76
N ALA A 191 -24.01 8.67 -12.47
CA ALA A 191 -23.36 9.43 -11.41
C ALA A 191 -21.84 9.36 -11.51
N PHE A 192 -21.28 8.20 -11.90
CA PHE A 192 -19.85 8.06 -12.19
C PHE A 192 -19.43 8.99 -13.34
N PHE A 193 -20.08 8.93 -14.50
CA PHE A 193 -19.71 9.76 -15.65
C PHE A 193 -19.83 11.26 -15.37
N ARG A 194 -20.87 11.68 -14.64
CA ARG A 194 -21.03 13.09 -14.22
C ARG A 194 -19.87 13.55 -13.33
N SER A 195 -19.46 12.72 -12.35
CA SER A 195 -18.32 13.05 -11.48
C SER A 195 -17.00 13.04 -12.26
N SER A 196 -16.79 12.06 -13.14
CA SER A 196 -15.58 11.95 -13.96
C SER A 196 -15.45 13.14 -14.92
N LEU A 197 -16.56 13.65 -15.48
CA LEU A 197 -16.56 14.81 -16.36
C LEU A 197 -15.90 16.04 -15.71
N THR A 198 -16.18 16.31 -14.43
CA THR A 198 -15.55 17.42 -13.70
C THR A 198 -14.04 17.28 -13.64
N THR A 199 -13.55 16.06 -13.40
CA THR A 199 -12.13 15.73 -13.36
C THR A 199 -11.50 15.86 -14.73
N TRP A 200 -12.15 15.34 -15.78
CA TRP A 200 -11.70 15.47 -17.17
C TRP A 200 -11.56 16.94 -17.59
N ILE A 201 -12.53 17.80 -17.26
CA ILE A 201 -12.44 19.24 -17.56
C ILE A 201 -11.19 19.88 -16.94
N ARG A 202 -10.81 19.47 -15.72
CA ARG A 202 -9.58 19.96 -15.08
C ARG A 202 -8.34 19.45 -15.82
N PHE A 203 -8.27 18.15 -16.11
CA PHE A 203 -7.13 17.54 -16.81
C PHE A 203 -6.98 18.01 -18.26
N SER A 204 -8.08 18.37 -18.94
CA SER A 204 -8.06 18.82 -20.32
C SER A 204 -7.99 20.35 -20.45
N SER A 205 -7.92 21.09 -19.34
CA SER A 205 -7.92 22.56 -19.37
C SER A 205 -6.72 23.13 -20.14
N GLU A 206 -5.56 22.47 -20.05
CA GLU A 206 -4.34 22.84 -20.78
C GLU A 206 -4.46 22.62 -22.30
N PHE A 207 -5.38 21.73 -22.73
CA PHE A 207 -5.68 21.41 -24.13
C PHE A 207 -6.83 22.23 -24.71
N ALA A 208 -7.49 23.07 -23.91
CA ALA A 208 -8.56 23.93 -24.40
C ALA A 208 -8.00 24.95 -25.42
N PRO A 209 -8.83 25.48 -26.34
CA PRO A 209 -8.42 26.60 -27.20
C PRO A 209 -7.92 27.78 -26.35
N GLY A 210 -6.71 28.26 -26.61
CA GLY A 210 -6.04 29.26 -25.78
C GLY A 210 -5.44 28.72 -24.47
N GLY A 211 -5.38 27.40 -24.27
CA GLY A 211 -4.66 26.74 -23.18
C GLY A 211 -3.14 26.66 -23.44
N LEU A 212 -2.38 26.27 -22.41
CA LEU A 212 -0.92 26.18 -22.48
C LEU A 212 -0.43 25.34 -23.67
N ILE A 213 -1.02 24.15 -23.89
CA ILE A 213 -0.61 23.23 -24.97
C ILE A 213 -1.05 23.74 -26.33
N ASP A 214 -2.19 24.44 -26.41
CA ASP A 214 -2.67 25.06 -27.65
C ASP A 214 -1.74 26.20 -28.09
N GLN A 215 -1.29 27.02 -27.14
CA GLN A 215 -0.36 28.13 -27.37
C GLN A 215 1.09 27.68 -27.60
N CYS A 216 1.47 26.45 -27.21
CA CYS A 216 2.83 25.95 -27.42
C CYS A 216 3.22 25.91 -28.90
N SER A 217 4.40 26.46 -29.19
CA SER A 217 5.06 26.39 -30.48
C SER A 217 5.39 24.96 -30.89
N ALA A 218 5.62 24.74 -32.19
CA ALA A 218 6.02 23.42 -32.70
C ALA A 218 7.33 22.93 -32.06
N SER A 219 8.28 23.83 -31.79
CA SER A 219 9.54 23.51 -31.11
C SER A 219 9.34 23.09 -29.65
N GLU A 220 8.45 23.75 -28.91
CA GLU A 220 8.15 23.37 -27.52
C GLU A 220 7.44 22.02 -27.45
N LYS A 221 6.51 21.75 -28.37
CA LYS A 221 5.84 20.44 -28.48
C LYS A 221 6.83 19.31 -28.79
N GLN A 222 7.85 19.59 -29.60
CA GLN A 222 8.89 18.61 -29.91
C GLN A 222 9.84 18.37 -28.73
N LEU A 223 10.20 19.42 -27.98
CA LEU A 223 11.02 19.29 -26.76
C LEU A 223 10.27 18.60 -25.61
N ALA A 224 8.96 18.85 -25.50
CA ALA A 224 8.10 18.26 -24.48
C ALA A 224 7.56 16.86 -24.86
N TRP A 225 7.94 16.34 -26.03
CA TRP A 225 7.46 15.03 -26.47
C TRP A 225 7.89 13.95 -25.48
N MET A 226 6.90 13.27 -24.90
CA MET A 226 7.09 12.05 -24.13
C MET A 226 6.18 10.95 -24.68
N PRO A 227 6.61 9.68 -24.65
CA PRO A 227 5.71 8.58 -24.97
C PRO A 227 4.51 8.59 -24.03
N SER A 228 3.32 8.29 -24.56
CA SER A 228 2.06 8.32 -23.81
C SER A 228 1.99 7.30 -22.67
N THR A 229 2.88 6.31 -22.67
CA THR A 229 3.03 5.33 -21.58
C THR A 229 4.50 5.16 -21.21
N ASN A 230 4.74 4.86 -19.93
CA ASN A 230 6.06 4.51 -19.41
C ASN A 230 6.46 3.06 -19.73
N ASP A 231 5.65 2.32 -20.52
CA ASP A 231 5.80 0.89 -20.78
C ASP A 231 7.17 0.54 -21.37
N THR A 232 7.73 1.42 -22.21
CA THR A 232 9.06 1.21 -22.81
C THR A 232 10.16 1.26 -21.74
N ASN A 233 10.05 2.17 -20.78
CA ASN A 233 11.01 2.26 -19.67
C ASN A 233 10.80 1.11 -18.67
N GLU A 234 9.56 0.74 -18.39
CA GLU A 234 9.25 -0.45 -17.57
C GLU A 234 9.78 -1.73 -18.21
N GLY A 235 9.63 -1.87 -19.53
CA GLY A 235 10.16 -2.99 -20.31
C GLY A 235 11.69 -3.03 -20.29
N ALA A 236 12.35 -1.89 -20.46
CA ALA A 236 13.81 -1.79 -20.39
C ALA A 236 14.34 -2.15 -18.99
N LEU A 237 13.66 -1.69 -17.93
CA LEU A 237 13.99 -2.03 -16.55
C LEU A 237 13.74 -3.52 -16.25
N GLY A 238 12.64 -4.08 -16.74
CA GLY A 238 12.34 -5.51 -16.63
C GLY A 238 13.41 -6.37 -17.32
N ALA A 239 13.80 -6.01 -18.55
CA ALA A 239 14.86 -6.69 -19.29
C ALA A 239 16.20 -6.64 -18.54
N TYR A 240 16.51 -5.52 -17.89
CA TYR A 240 17.71 -5.37 -17.06
C TYR A 240 17.72 -6.33 -15.88
N TYR A 241 16.61 -6.42 -15.13
CA TYR A 241 16.51 -7.35 -14.00
C TYR A 241 16.69 -8.81 -14.41
N VAL A 242 16.03 -9.23 -15.50
CA VAL A 242 16.17 -10.60 -16.02
C VAL A 242 17.62 -10.88 -16.42
N ALA A 243 18.30 -9.93 -17.07
CA ALA A 243 19.68 -10.09 -17.49
C ALA A 243 20.65 -10.23 -16.29
N ILE A 244 20.47 -9.43 -15.24
CA ILE A 244 21.31 -9.51 -14.04
C ILE A 244 21.08 -10.80 -13.26
N TRP A 245 19.83 -11.28 -13.18
CA TRP A 245 19.54 -12.55 -12.51
C TRP A 245 20.23 -13.74 -13.19
N GLY A 246 20.23 -13.77 -14.53
CA GLY A 246 20.96 -14.80 -15.28
C GLY A 246 22.49 -14.60 -15.30
N LYS A 247 22.98 -13.39 -15.02
CA LYS A 247 24.40 -13.01 -15.11
C LYS A 247 24.79 -12.10 -13.95
N PRO A 248 24.98 -12.63 -12.73
CA PRO A 248 25.21 -11.80 -11.53
C PRO A 248 26.53 -11.01 -11.58
N CYS A 249 27.50 -11.46 -12.38
CA CYS A 249 28.77 -10.76 -12.59
C CYS A 249 28.69 -9.69 -13.71
N LEU A 250 27.54 -9.54 -14.37
CA LEU A 250 27.34 -8.54 -15.42
C LEU A 250 27.38 -7.13 -14.82
N THR A 251 28.30 -6.31 -15.30
CA THR A 251 28.37 -4.91 -14.90
C THR A 251 27.29 -4.10 -15.62
N LEU A 252 26.81 -3.03 -14.99
CA LEU A 252 25.83 -2.12 -15.63
C LEU A 252 26.39 -1.54 -16.93
N HIS A 253 27.68 -1.19 -16.94
CA HIS A 253 28.35 -0.71 -18.14
C HIS A 253 28.29 -1.73 -19.27
N HIS A 254 28.63 -2.99 -19.00
CA HIS A 254 28.58 -4.04 -20.03
C HIS A 254 27.15 -4.35 -20.48
N TYR A 255 26.16 -4.34 -19.56
CA TYR A 255 24.75 -4.46 -19.93
C TYR A 255 24.32 -3.35 -20.90
N ASN A 256 24.62 -2.09 -20.57
CA ASN A 256 24.28 -0.94 -21.41
C ASN A 256 24.96 -1.04 -22.78
N SER A 257 26.23 -1.45 -22.82
CA SER A 257 26.94 -1.71 -24.08
C SER A 257 26.26 -2.79 -24.91
N LEU A 258 25.86 -3.92 -24.31
CA LEU A 258 25.17 -5.01 -25.01
C LEU A 258 23.79 -4.60 -25.52
N VAL A 259 23.04 -3.83 -24.73
CA VAL A 259 21.71 -3.33 -25.15
C VAL A 259 21.86 -2.37 -26.33
N MET A 260 22.82 -1.44 -26.26
CA MET A 260 23.10 -0.52 -27.38
C MET A 260 23.59 -1.24 -28.62
N TYR A 261 24.48 -2.22 -28.45
CA TYR A 261 25.02 -3.03 -29.53
C TYR A 261 23.91 -3.73 -30.32
N ARG A 262 22.95 -4.33 -29.61
CA ARG A 262 21.77 -4.97 -30.21
C ARG A 262 20.79 -3.97 -30.79
N ARG A 263 20.48 -2.88 -30.08
CA ARG A 263 19.47 -1.91 -30.52
C ARG A 263 19.87 -1.21 -31.82
N ASN A 264 21.17 -1.02 -32.03
CA ASN A 264 21.70 -0.34 -33.19
C ASN A 264 22.13 -1.31 -34.31
N ASP A 265 21.83 -2.62 -34.19
CA ASP A 265 22.29 -3.66 -35.12
C ASP A 265 23.78 -3.53 -35.46
N THR A 266 24.59 -3.31 -34.42
CA THR A 266 25.99 -2.91 -34.59
C THR A 266 26.79 -4.00 -35.29
N GLN A 267 26.41 -5.28 -35.15
CA GLN A 267 27.05 -6.39 -35.87
C GLN A 267 26.95 -6.22 -37.39
N ASP A 268 25.76 -5.94 -37.91
CA ASP A 268 25.55 -5.79 -39.36
C ASP A 268 26.32 -4.58 -39.91
N PHE A 269 26.36 -3.48 -39.15
CA PHE A 269 27.21 -2.33 -39.48
C PHE A 269 28.70 -2.70 -39.49
N MET A 270 29.15 -3.47 -38.49
CA MET A 270 30.54 -3.90 -38.40
C MET A 270 30.94 -4.76 -39.61
N ASP A 271 30.08 -5.71 -39.99
CA ASP A 271 30.35 -6.62 -41.10
C ASP A 271 30.32 -5.92 -42.47
N ALA A 272 29.50 -4.88 -42.62
CA ALA A 272 29.37 -4.15 -43.87
C ALA A 272 30.47 -3.09 -44.08
N VAL A 273 30.98 -2.48 -43.00
CA VAL A 273 31.77 -1.24 -43.06
C VAL A 273 33.19 -1.40 -42.53
N LEU A 274 33.41 -2.25 -41.52
CA LEU A 274 34.71 -2.28 -40.85
C LEU A 274 35.72 -3.16 -41.58
N THR A 275 36.97 -2.69 -41.56
CA THR A 275 38.13 -3.45 -41.99
C THR A 275 38.91 -3.99 -40.78
N ASN A 276 39.90 -4.85 -41.03
CA ASN A 276 40.78 -5.39 -39.98
C ASN A 276 41.53 -4.29 -39.20
N GLU A 277 41.84 -3.16 -39.84
CA GLU A 277 42.50 -2.02 -39.21
C GLU A 277 41.57 -1.33 -38.21
N ASP A 278 40.29 -1.16 -38.58
CA ASP A 278 39.27 -0.59 -37.71
C ASP A 278 38.99 -1.47 -36.49
N HIS A 279 38.92 -2.79 -36.67
CA HIS A 279 38.82 -3.73 -35.55
C HIS A 279 40.00 -3.58 -34.58
N THR A 280 41.21 -3.42 -35.11
CA THR A 280 42.42 -3.23 -34.29
C THR A 280 42.38 -1.91 -33.52
N PHE A 281 41.88 -0.85 -34.14
CA PHE A 281 41.65 0.44 -33.49
C PHE A 281 40.62 0.34 -32.37
N ILE A 282 39.44 -0.25 -32.64
CA ILE A 282 38.35 -0.40 -31.65
C ILE A 282 38.82 -1.24 -30.46
N MET A 283 39.54 -2.34 -30.69
CA MET A 283 40.11 -3.15 -29.60
C MET A 283 41.09 -2.37 -28.73
N ARG A 284 41.88 -1.46 -29.33
CA ARG A 284 42.81 -0.58 -28.60
C ARG A 284 42.05 0.44 -27.75
N GLU A 285 41.03 1.09 -28.30
CA GLU A 285 40.21 2.06 -27.57
C GLU A 285 39.40 1.39 -26.45
N ALA A 286 38.85 0.19 -26.68
CA ALA A 286 38.15 -0.58 -25.64
C ALA A 286 39.07 -0.87 -24.44
N ARG A 287 40.33 -1.27 -24.68
CA ARG A 287 41.33 -1.47 -23.62
C ARG A 287 41.64 -0.18 -22.85
N LYS A 288 41.69 0.98 -23.53
CA LYS A 288 41.88 2.27 -22.86
C LYS A 288 40.68 2.59 -21.96
N ILE A 289 39.45 2.39 -22.44
CA ILE A 289 38.23 2.62 -21.66
C ILE A 289 38.20 1.70 -20.44
N ASP A 290 38.51 0.41 -20.60
CA ASP A 290 38.58 -0.54 -19.49
C ASP A 290 39.64 -0.15 -18.46
N SER A 291 40.79 0.40 -18.92
CA SER A 291 41.85 0.89 -18.05
C SER A 291 41.45 2.10 -17.19
N ASN A 292 40.41 2.86 -17.60
CA ASN A 292 39.90 3.99 -16.83
C ASN A 292 39.17 3.56 -15.55
N GLY A 293 38.83 2.28 -15.39
CA GLY A 293 38.27 1.75 -14.15
C GLY A 293 36.91 2.36 -13.75
N LEU A 294 36.09 2.77 -14.72
CA LEU A 294 34.79 3.42 -14.50
C LEU A 294 33.87 2.60 -13.59
N GLU A 295 33.85 1.28 -13.76
CA GLU A 295 33.05 0.40 -12.91
C GLU A 295 33.60 0.31 -11.47
N ARG A 296 34.91 0.46 -11.27
CA ARG A 296 35.53 0.54 -9.93
C ARG A 296 35.10 1.83 -9.23
N LEU A 297 35.13 2.96 -9.94
CA LEU A 297 34.65 4.25 -9.42
C LEU A 297 33.17 4.17 -9.03
N ARG A 298 32.31 3.64 -9.92
CA ARG A 298 30.89 3.45 -9.63
C ARG A 298 30.64 2.57 -8.40
N ARG A 299 31.40 1.47 -8.25
CA ARG A 299 31.30 0.60 -7.07
C ARG A 299 31.73 1.34 -5.80
N GLN A 300 32.77 2.15 -5.88
CA GLN A 300 33.22 3.00 -4.77
C GLN A 300 32.12 3.99 -4.37
N ASP A 301 31.51 4.70 -5.32
CA ASP A 301 30.40 5.62 -5.04
C ASP A 301 29.22 4.95 -4.32
N ILE A 302 28.88 3.71 -4.73
CA ILE A 302 27.84 2.91 -4.08
C ILE A 302 28.23 2.56 -2.65
N VAL A 303 29.49 2.17 -2.42
CA VAL A 303 29.99 1.85 -1.08
C VAL A 303 30.00 3.10 -0.21
N ASP A 304 30.50 4.23 -0.70
CA ASP A 304 30.57 5.49 0.03
C ASP A 304 29.17 6.02 0.38
N PHE A 305 28.21 5.86 -0.51
CA PHE A 305 26.80 6.16 -0.21
C PHE A 305 26.23 5.26 0.89
N ARG A 306 26.53 3.95 0.85
CA ARG A 306 26.09 3.00 1.89
C ARG A 306 26.74 3.26 3.23
N VAL A 307 28.02 3.60 3.27
CA VAL A 307 28.76 3.98 4.48
C VAL A 307 28.13 5.23 5.10
N ARG A 308 27.94 6.29 4.31
CA ARG A 308 27.26 7.52 4.77
C ARG A 308 25.86 7.25 5.32
N THR A 309 25.09 6.41 4.63
CA THR A 309 23.76 6.00 5.11
C THR A 309 23.83 5.24 6.44
N ALA A 310 24.80 4.33 6.58
CA ALA A 310 25.01 3.58 7.81
C ALA A 310 25.46 4.47 8.97
N GLU A 311 26.34 5.44 8.74
CA GLU A 311 26.76 6.44 9.72
C GLU A 311 25.61 7.32 10.17
N MET A 312 24.79 7.81 9.23
CA MET A 312 23.57 8.55 9.54
C MET A 312 22.62 7.71 10.41
N ASN A 313 22.42 6.44 10.07
CA ASN A 313 21.55 5.55 10.85
C ASN A 313 22.12 5.27 12.24
N LYS A 314 23.44 5.08 12.37
CA LYS A 314 24.12 4.95 13.67
C LYS A 314 23.96 6.22 14.51
N ALA A 315 24.16 7.40 13.93
CA ALA A 315 23.98 8.66 14.62
C ALA A 315 22.53 8.87 15.08
N LYS A 316 21.55 8.53 14.23
CA LYS A 316 20.12 8.54 14.59
C LYS A 316 19.83 7.57 15.74
N ALA A 317 20.38 6.36 15.71
CA ALA A 317 20.20 5.38 16.77
C ALA A 317 20.84 5.82 18.10
N LEU A 318 22.05 6.39 18.06
CA LEU A 318 22.71 6.93 19.25
C LEU A 318 21.94 8.12 19.84
N ALA A 319 21.47 9.05 18.99
CA ALA A 319 20.67 10.19 19.42
C ALA A 319 19.33 9.73 20.03
N SER A 320 18.67 8.75 19.42
CA SER A 320 17.44 8.14 19.96
C SER A 320 17.71 7.45 21.31
N ALA A 321 18.81 6.71 21.45
CA ALA A 321 19.20 6.07 22.71
C ALA A 321 19.55 7.08 23.81
N GLN A 322 20.23 8.18 23.48
CA GLN A 322 20.51 9.27 24.43
C GLN A 322 19.23 9.97 24.89
N LYS A 323 18.34 10.32 23.96
CA LYS A 323 17.02 10.87 24.29
C LYS A 323 16.22 9.91 25.17
N ALA A 324 16.24 8.61 24.88
CA ALA A 324 15.59 7.59 25.69
C ALA A 324 16.14 7.54 27.14
N LEU A 325 17.46 7.63 27.31
CA LEU A 325 18.09 7.69 28.62
C LEU A 325 17.73 8.95 29.39
N GLU A 326 17.73 10.11 28.72
CA GLU A 326 17.34 11.40 29.30
C GLU A 326 15.88 11.37 29.78
N ILE A 327 14.96 10.93 28.92
CA ILE A 327 13.54 10.75 29.26
C ILE A 327 13.41 9.80 30.46
N ARG A 328 14.14 8.68 30.49
CA ARG A 328 14.10 7.72 31.60
C ARG A 328 14.60 8.33 32.92
N ARG A 329 15.64 9.16 32.89
CA ARG A 329 16.13 9.90 34.07
C ARG A 329 15.09 10.89 34.58
N GLU A 330 14.46 11.64 33.67
CA GLU A 330 13.38 12.56 34.03
C GLU A 330 12.18 11.82 34.64
N LEU A 331 11.76 10.70 34.04
CA LEU A 331 10.68 9.86 34.58
C LEU A 331 10.99 9.35 36.00
N ARG A 332 12.25 9.04 36.32
CA ARG A 332 12.64 8.63 37.68
C ARG A 332 12.63 9.76 38.69
N LYS A 333 13.02 10.97 38.30
CA LYS A 333 12.99 12.16 39.18
C LYS A 333 11.58 12.62 39.51
N THR A 334 10.59 12.25 38.68
CA THR A 334 9.24 12.76 38.84
C THR A 334 8.57 12.26 40.11
N VAL A 335 8.10 13.22 40.91
CA VAL A 335 7.33 12.95 42.12
C VAL A 335 5.88 12.72 41.73
N ILE A 336 5.32 11.56 42.09
CA ILE A 336 3.93 11.21 41.80
C ILE A 336 3.01 12.08 42.65
N VAL A 337 2.00 12.69 42.03
CA VAL A 337 1.05 13.58 42.72
C VAL A 337 0.22 12.78 43.73
N ALA A 338 0.17 13.24 44.98
CA ALA A 338 -0.48 12.53 46.08
C ALA A 338 -1.99 12.78 46.22
N ARG A 339 -2.54 13.84 45.59
CA ARG A 339 -3.96 14.23 45.70
C ARG A 339 -4.60 14.32 44.33
N THR A 340 -5.75 13.65 44.17
CA THR A 340 -6.53 13.67 42.92
C THR A 340 -7.09 15.04 42.59
N ALA A 341 -7.36 15.89 43.60
CA ALA A 341 -7.92 17.23 43.41
C ALA A 341 -7.00 18.21 42.64
N THR A 342 -5.70 17.93 42.53
CA THR A 342 -4.71 18.79 41.84
C THR A 342 -4.51 18.42 40.37
N LEU A 343 -5.21 17.40 39.86
CA LEU A 343 -4.98 16.85 38.52
C LEU A 343 -5.55 17.72 37.39
N THR A 344 -6.59 18.52 37.68
CA THR A 344 -7.20 19.45 36.72
C THR A 344 -6.30 20.64 36.38
N GLU A 345 -5.40 21.02 37.29
CA GLU A 345 -4.46 22.13 37.16
C GLU A 345 -3.17 21.75 36.41
N LEU A 346 -2.94 20.46 36.14
CA LEU A 346 -1.74 20.00 35.44
C LEU A 346 -1.79 20.37 33.95
N THR A 347 -0.63 20.77 33.42
CA THR A 347 -0.38 20.90 31.97
C THR A 347 -0.29 19.52 31.32
N ILE A 348 -0.62 19.44 30.03
CA ILE A 348 -0.64 18.18 29.25
C ILE A 348 0.70 17.44 29.36
N VAL A 349 1.82 18.17 29.24
CA VAL A 349 3.18 17.64 29.39
C VAL A 349 3.40 17.00 30.76
N LYS A 350 2.92 17.63 31.85
CA LYS A 350 3.04 17.08 33.20
C LYS A 350 2.14 15.85 33.39
N THR A 351 0.95 15.81 32.78
CA THR A 351 0.06 14.65 32.80
C THR A 351 0.71 13.44 32.11
N HIS A 352 1.34 13.65 30.95
CA HIS A 352 2.11 12.63 30.23
C HIS A 352 3.28 12.10 31.04
N LEU A 353 4.03 13.00 31.66
CA LEU A 353 5.15 12.67 32.52
C LEU A 353 4.71 11.78 33.71
N GLN A 354 3.57 12.07 34.32
CA GLN A 354 2.99 11.27 35.41
C GLN A 354 2.51 9.89 34.95
N LEU A 355 1.79 9.80 33.81
CA LEU A 355 1.35 8.52 33.25
C LEU A 355 2.53 7.61 32.90
N ASN A 356 3.57 8.17 32.27
CA ASN A 356 4.76 7.42 31.91
C ASN A 356 5.60 7.02 33.13
N ALA A 357 5.64 7.84 34.18
CA ALA A 357 6.30 7.47 35.43
C ALA A 357 5.57 6.33 36.16
N LEU A 358 4.24 6.30 36.12
CA LEU A 358 3.44 5.19 36.63
C LEU A 358 3.59 3.92 35.78
N ARG A 359 3.71 4.07 34.45
CA ARG A 359 4.02 2.96 33.53
C ARG A 359 5.38 2.35 33.83
N LEU A 360 6.40 3.18 34.11
CA LEU A 360 7.73 2.72 34.50
C LEU A 360 7.71 1.88 35.79
N ARG A 361 6.78 2.16 36.72
CA ARG A 361 6.60 1.41 37.97
C ARG A 361 5.77 0.13 37.83
N GLY A 362 5.33 -0.20 36.61
CA GLY A 362 4.58 -1.41 36.32
C GLY A 362 3.10 -1.37 36.71
N VAL A 363 2.51 -0.18 36.85
CA VAL A 363 1.07 -0.06 37.14
C VAL A 363 0.28 -0.53 35.89
N PRO A 364 -0.64 -1.50 36.02
CA PRO A 364 -1.38 -2.05 34.89
C PRO A 364 -2.41 -1.06 34.31
N ASN A 365 -2.92 -1.36 33.11
CA ASN A 365 -3.98 -0.61 32.40
C ASN A 365 -3.60 0.81 31.92
N ILE A 366 -2.31 1.10 31.76
CA ILE A 366 -1.86 2.36 31.14
C ILE A 366 -1.69 2.13 29.64
N LEU A 367 -2.58 2.70 28.83
CA LEU A 367 -2.47 2.68 27.37
C LEU A 367 -1.42 3.69 26.88
N PRO A 368 -0.92 3.55 25.64
CA PRO A 368 -0.05 4.53 25.01
C PRO A 368 -0.63 5.96 25.04
N ASN A 369 0.20 6.98 25.27
CA ASN A 369 -0.16 8.40 25.26
C ASN A 369 -0.88 8.79 23.97
N SER A 370 -0.46 8.22 22.84
CA SER A 370 -1.10 8.34 21.53
C SER A 370 -2.58 7.90 21.49
N ARG A 371 -3.02 7.05 22.43
CA ARG A 371 -4.43 6.62 22.56
C ARG A 371 -5.30 7.61 23.32
N TYR A 372 -4.69 8.54 24.05
CA TYR A 372 -5.41 9.58 24.76
C TYR A 372 -5.33 10.88 23.95
N THR A 373 -6.31 11.16 23.10
CA THR A 373 -6.26 12.32 22.20
C THR A 373 -6.58 13.65 22.90
N ARG A 374 -7.44 13.65 23.92
CA ARG A 374 -7.92 14.89 24.59
C ARG A 374 -7.47 14.98 26.05
N LYS A 375 -7.17 16.20 26.53
CA LYS A 375 -6.76 16.48 27.92
C LYS A 375 -7.70 15.86 28.98
N PRO A 376 -9.03 15.93 28.86
CA PRO A 376 -9.93 15.36 29.87
C PRO A 376 -9.82 13.83 29.98
N ALA A 377 -9.66 13.14 28.84
CA ALA A 377 -9.46 11.69 28.81
C ALA A 377 -8.12 11.29 29.43
N LYS A 378 -7.05 12.08 29.19
CA LYS A 378 -5.74 11.90 29.83
C LYS A 378 -5.83 12.04 31.35
N VAL A 379 -6.56 13.05 31.84
CA VAL A 379 -6.76 13.30 33.28
C VAL A 379 -7.60 12.20 33.93
N ALA A 380 -8.68 11.75 33.27
CA ALA A 380 -9.51 10.64 33.77
C ALA A 380 -8.73 9.33 33.88
N ALA A 381 -7.95 8.98 32.84
CA ALA A 381 -7.07 7.81 32.89
C ALA A 381 -6.03 7.91 34.02
N LEU A 382 -5.42 9.10 34.19
CA LEU A 382 -4.48 9.34 35.28
C LEU A 382 -5.16 9.22 36.65
N GLU A 383 -6.41 9.69 36.82
CA GLU A 383 -7.16 9.55 38.07
C GLU A 383 -7.42 8.09 38.44
N GLU A 384 -7.83 7.25 37.49
CA GLU A 384 -8.06 5.81 37.75
C GLU A 384 -6.78 5.08 38.11
N VAL A 385 -5.71 5.31 37.34
CA VAL A 385 -4.40 4.70 37.56
C VAL A 385 -3.79 5.17 38.88
N LEU A 386 -3.97 6.45 39.22
CA LEU A 386 -3.47 7.00 40.48
C LEU A 386 -4.22 6.45 41.69
N LYS A 387 -5.54 6.23 41.61
CA LYS A 387 -6.31 5.55 42.67
C LYS A 387 -5.77 4.15 42.93
N LEU A 388 -5.45 3.39 41.88
CA LEU A 388 -4.85 2.06 41.99
C LEU A 388 -3.47 2.13 42.65
N TYR A 389 -2.60 3.05 42.21
CA TYR A 389 -1.28 3.24 42.78
C TYR A 389 -1.33 3.64 44.27
N LEU A 390 -2.18 4.60 44.64
CA LEU A 390 -2.33 5.07 46.02
C LEU A 390 -2.92 4.02 46.97
N SER A 391 -3.72 3.07 46.44
CA SER A 391 -4.27 1.97 47.26
C SER A 391 -3.21 0.97 47.72
N HIS A 392 -2.17 0.74 46.90
CA HIS A 392 -1.11 -0.22 47.19
C HIS A 392 0.27 0.27 46.69
N PRO A 393 0.86 1.33 47.26
CA PRO A 393 2.11 1.91 46.74
C PRO A 393 3.30 0.95 46.81
N SER A 394 3.32 0.07 47.81
CA SER A 394 4.36 -0.93 48.02
C SER A 394 4.41 -2.01 46.94
N ASN A 395 3.32 -2.21 46.19
CA ASN A 395 3.24 -3.22 45.12
C ASN A 395 3.87 -2.74 43.81
N PHE A 396 4.19 -1.44 43.69
CA PHE A 396 4.74 -0.82 42.49
C PHE A 396 6.05 -0.07 42.80
N PRO A 397 7.11 -0.79 43.22
CA PRO A 397 8.39 -0.17 43.51
C PRO A 397 9.01 0.42 42.24
N LEU A 398 9.82 1.47 42.41
CA LEU A 398 10.62 1.99 41.31
C LEU A 398 11.65 0.92 40.90
N PRO A 399 11.73 0.52 39.62
CA PRO A 399 12.71 -0.46 39.19
C PRO A 399 14.14 0.02 39.43
N SER A 400 15.01 -0.90 39.88
CA SER A 400 16.44 -0.67 40.11
C SER A 400 17.13 -0.09 38.87
N ASP A 401 18.21 0.67 39.06
CA ASP A 401 18.94 1.28 37.96
C ASP A 401 19.71 0.24 37.14
N PRO A 402 19.35 -0.01 35.86
CA PRO A 402 20.17 -0.87 35.01
C PRO A 402 21.51 -0.22 34.63
N GLU A 403 21.74 1.08 34.88
CA GLU A 403 23.05 1.72 34.68
C GLU A 403 24.16 1.11 35.58
N ALA A 404 23.81 0.36 36.63
CA ALA A 404 24.79 -0.32 37.46
C ALA A 404 25.45 -1.55 36.78
N ASP A 405 24.91 -2.06 35.66
CA ASP A 405 25.29 -3.38 35.14
C ASP A 405 25.39 -3.48 33.59
N LEU A 406 25.67 -2.38 32.89
CA LEU A 406 25.75 -2.39 31.43
C LEU A 406 27.12 -1.90 30.92
N SER A 407 27.93 -2.86 30.46
CA SER A 407 29.04 -2.60 29.55
C SER A 407 28.51 -2.03 28.23
N SER A 408 29.34 -1.27 27.53
CA SER A 408 28.98 -0.45 26.35
C SER A 408 28.42 -1.20 25.14
N ASP A 409 28.28 -2.52 25.18
CA ASP A 409 27.99 -3.39 24.02
C ASP A 409 26.54 -3.90 23.93
N SER A 410 25.66 -3.62 24.90
CA SER A 410 24.29 -4.17 24.94
C SER A 410 23.19 -3.11 24.95
N LEU A 411 23.29 -2.08 24.11
CA LEU A 411 22.20 -1.13 23.86
C LEU A 411 21.15 -1.71 22.89
N THR A 412 20.51 -2.81 23.28
CA THR A 412 19.17 -3.18 22.78
C THR A 412 18.20 -2.98 23.93
N VAL A 413 17.93 -1.71 24.27
CA VAL A 413 16.85 -1.38 25.19
C VAL A 413 15.56 -1.46 24.38
N GLU A 414 14.71 -2.44 24.69
CA GLU A 414 13.34 -2.50 24.18
C GLU A 414 12.64 -1.14 24.41
N SER A 415 12.36 -0.44 23.32
CA SER A 415 11.99 0.98 23.26
C SER A 415 10.51 1.26 23.48
N THR A 416 9.79 0.41 24.21
CA THR A 416 8.32 0.52 24.34
C THR A 416 7.83 1.78 25.06
N VAL A 417 8.71 2.45 25.81
CA VAL A 417 8.40 3.71 26.51
C VAL A 417 8.75 4.95 25.67
N VAL A 418 9.65 4.82 24.69
CA VAL A 418 10.19 5.93 23.89
C VAL A 418 9.28 6.27 22.71
N ASP A 419 8.68 5.26 22.08
CA ASP A 419 7.78 5.43 20.91
C ASP A 419 6.61 6.39 21.18
N ASP A 420 6.21 6.55 22.44
CA ASP A 420 5.09 7.39 22.88
C ASP A 420 5.47 8.86 23.16
N TRP A 421 6.76 9.15 23.35
CA TRP A 421 7.29 10.51 23.54
C TRP A 421 7.70 11.14 22.21
N THR A 422 8.32 10.35 21.31
CA THR A 422 8.80 10.86 20.02
C THR A 422 7.69 11.08 19.00
N ALA A 423 6.53 10.43 19.14
CA ALA A 423 5.43 10.55 18.18
C ALA A 423 4.69 11.91 18.20
N GLU A 424 4.81 12.71 19.27
CA GLU A 424 4.20 14.06 19.32
C GLU A 424 5.20 15.19 18.98
N GLU A 425 6.52 15.02 19.21
CA GLU A 425 7.53 16.04 18.83
C GLU A 425 7.72 16.17 17.31
N ASP A 426 7.56 15.08 16.55
CA ASP A 426 7.68 15.12 15.09
C ASP A 426 6.50 15.81 14.39
N ILE A 427 5.44 16.20 15.12
CA ILE A 427 4.28 16.92 14.58
C ILE A 427 4.49 18.46 14.62
N GLU A 428 5.43 18.97 15.41
CA GLU A 428 5.65 20.43 15.58
C GLU A 428 6.80 21.00 14.71
N MET A 429 7.37 20.23 13.77
CA MET A 429 8.52 20.67 12.94
C MET A 429 8.26 20.64 11.42
N GLU A 430 7.00 20.67 11.00
CA GLU A 430 6.62 20.98 9.61
C GLU A 430 5.91 22.35 9.56
N GLU A 431 6.70 23.42 9.51
CA GLU A 431 6.31 24.71 8.89
C GLU A 431 7.18 24.98 7.67
#